data_AF-A0A0G1SCM1-F1
#
_entry.id   AF-A0A0G1SCM1-F1
#
_cell.length_a   1.000
_cell.length_b   1.000
_cell.length_c   1.000
_cell.angle_alpha   90.00
_cell.angle_beta   90.00
_cell.angle_gamma   90.00
#
_symmetry.space_group_name_H-M   'P 1'
#
loop_
_entity.id
_entity.type
_entity.pdbx_description
1 polymer ?
#
loop_
_entity_poly.entity_id
_entity_poly.type
_entity_poly.pdbx_seq_one_letter_code
_entity_poly.pdbx_strand_id
1 'polypeptide(L)'
;MHEDVKWLFGLIVVFGLVWYVAGGFKNPTSQQPFIQPILSGSQTETYTEEVINTGSPTVAAVNSYPTYGTSGGTVGGTQAQGGTRGGTANSEIAAKLESAGIQAEQIKKELAVLAQKNLASPLSGKISISNLNRGSGSSAGEFITLRASGSNKDKILLTGLRLESVSSGRSAAIGKGVQLPFQNQVNVEQPIYLSPGETAYVLTARSPLGISFRLNKCAGFFGQFQSFTPSIPSRCPAPKSEPLPPPESQYNDQCIDYINSLPICQVIIQPPANISPECNRYVTKEINYTKCVELHKNDTNFYEPEWRVYLNYGDALWKSKREIIHLVDKGGKIIDVVTY
;
A
#
# COMPACT_ATOMS: atom_id res chain seq x y z
N MET A 1 -31.73 -4.82 38.78
CA MET A 1 -31.11 -3.51 39.10
C MET A 1 -30.56 -3.43 40.52
N HIS A 2 -31.33 -3.67 41.59
CA HIS A 2 -30.79 -3.49 42.96
C HIS A 2 -29.84 -4.62 43.43
N GLU A 3 -29.95 -5.82 42.85
CA GLU A 3 -29.08 -6.97 43.13
C GLU A 3 -27.76 -6.92 42.33
N ASP A 4 -27.83 -6.53 41.05
CA ASP A 4 -26.66 -6.43 40.17
C ASP A 4 -25.64 -5.38 40.65
N VAL A 5 -26.12 -4.28 41.24
CA VAL A 5 -25.28 -3.21 41.80
C VAL A 5 -24.54 -3.67 43.06
N LYS A 6 -25.17 -4.51 43.91
CA LYS A 6 -24.49 -5.07 45.09
C LYS A 6 -23.35 -6.00 44.71
N TRP A 7 -23.57 -6.82 43.68
CA TRP A 7 -22.54 -7.74 43.17
C TRP A 7 -21.35 -6.98 42.58
N LEU A 8 -21.60 -5.95 41.79
CA LEU A 8 -20.55 -5.08 41.23
C LEU A 8 -19.74 -4.39 42.34
N PHE A 9 -20.39 -3.88 43.38
CA PHE A 9 -19.72 -3.27 44.52
C PHE A 9 -18.84 -4.28 45.28
N GLY A 10 -19.33 -5.49 45.50
CA GLY A 10 -18.54 -6.57 46.11
C GLY A 10 -17.27 -6.87 45.31
N LEU A 11 -17.37 -6.88 43.99
CA LEU A 11 -16.25 -7.14 43.08
C LEU A 11 -15.19 -6.04 43.13
N ILE A 12 -15.62 -4.77 43.16
CA ILE A 12 -14.72 -3.61 43.28
C ILE A 12 -13.96 -3.64 44.61
N VAL A 13 -14.63 -3.99 45.72
CA VAL A 13 -13.99 -4.10 47.04
C VAL A 13 -12.94 -5.21 47.05
N VAL A 14 -13.24 -6.37 46.47
CA VAL A 14 -12.27 -7.48 46.37
C VAL A 14 -11.06 -7.08 45.54
N PHE A 15 -11.24 -6.45 44.38
CA PHE A 15 -10.12 -5.97 43.57
C PHE A 15 -9.30 -4.89 44.28
N GLY A 16 -9.95 -3.97 44.99
CA GLY A 16 -9.27 -2.95 45.80
C GLY A 16 -8.41 -3.57 46.91
N LEU A 17 -8.91 -4.61 47.58
CA LEU A 17 -8.16 -5.35 48.61
C LEU A 17 -6.98 -6.12 48.01
N VAL A 18 -7.18 -6.82 46.89
CA VAL A 18 -6.09 -7.53 46.19
C VAL A 18 -5.00 -6.53 45.75
N TRP A 19 -5.39 -5.40 45.18
CA TRP A 19 -4.46 -4.35 44.77
C TRP A 19 -3.70 -3.75 45.95
N TYR A 20 -4.38 -3.50 47.07
CA TYR A 20 -3.76 -2.98 48.30
C TYR A 20 -2.74 -3.96 48.90
N VAL A 21 -3.09 -5.25 48.97
CA VAL A 21 -2.21 -6.32 49.50
C VAL A 21 -1.03 -6.58 48.56
N ALA A 22 -1.22 -6.48 47.25
CA ALA A 22 -0.16 -6.62 46.24
C ALA A 22 0.78 -5.39 46.14
N GLY A 23 0.78 -4.51 47.15
CA GLY A 23 1.70 -3.40 47.29
C GLY A 23 1.18 -2.06 46.78
N GLY A 24 -0.01 -2.01 46.17
CA GLY A 24 -0.69 -0.79 45.74
C GLY A 24 0.24 0.28 45.15
N PHE A 25 0.15 1.49 45.69
CA PHE A 25 0.95 2.65 45.27
C PHE A 25 2.45 2.57 45.66
N LYS A 26 2.81 1.63 46.54
CA LYS A 26 4.20 1.41 47.01
C LYS A 26 4.90 0.26 46.27
N ASN A 27 4.25 -0.35 45.28
CA ASN A 27 4.87 -1.39 44.48
C ASN A 27 6.00 -0.77 43.62
N PRO A 28 7.26 -1.24 43.71
CA PRO A 28 8.40 -0.65 43.00
C PRO A 28 8.21 -0.56 41.47
N THR A 29 7.32 -1.37 40.90
CA THR A 29 6.97 -1.33 39.47
C THR A 29 6.14 -0.10 39.07
N SER A 30 5.47 0.57 40.02
CA SER A 30 4.65 1.78 39.72
C SER A 30 5.46 3.08 39.73
N GLN A 31 6.68 3.06 40.28
CA GLN A 31 7.56 4.24 40.37
C GLN A 31 8.59 4.32 39.25
N GLN A 32 8.63 3.33 38.35
CA GLN A 32 9.48 3.40 37.16
C GLN A 32 8.66 3.99 36.01
N PRO A 33 9.07 5.12 35.40
CA PRO A 33 8.45 5.59 34.18
C PRO A 33 8.59 4.50 33.11
N PHE A 34 7.47 4.16 32.46
CA PHE A 34 7.42 3.14 31.40
C PHE A 34 8.34 3.47 30.20
N ILE A 35 8.81 4.72 30.14
CA ILE A 35 9.80 5.21 29.19
C ILE A 35 11.06 5.54 30.00
N GLN A 36 12.04 4.65 29.97
CA GLN A 36 13.38 4.98 30.44
C GLN A 36 14.01 5.96 29.44
N PRO A 37 14.58 7.09 29.88
CA PRO A 37 15.32 7.98 29.00
C PRO A 37 16.50 7.21 28.40
N ILE A 38 16.73 7.42 27.11
CA ILE A 38 17.89 6.88 26.40
C ILE A 38 19.13 7.42 27.11
N LEU A 39 19.91 6.53 27.73
CA LEU A 39 21.18 6.85 28.37
C LEU A 39 22.13 7.42 27.30
N SER A 40 22.33 8.73 27.33
CA SER A 40 23.41 9.40 26.59
C SER A 40 24.72 9.17 27.33
N GLY A 41 25.47 8.16 26.89
CA GLY A 41 26.86 7.92 27.27
C GLY A 41 27.45 6.90 26.29
N SER A 42 28.15 7.36 25.25
CA SER A 42 29.63 7.38 25.27
C SER A 42 30.22 5.98 25.40
N GLN A 43 30.21 5.21 24.31
CA GLN A 43 31.42 4.52 23.87
C GLN A 43 31.58 4.70 22.36
N THR A 44 32.66 5.37 22.03
CA THR A 44 33.23 5.56 20.71
C THR A 44 33.72 4.19 20.22
N GLU A 45 32.95 3.52 19.38
CA GLU A 45 33.52 2.54 18.47
C GLU A 45 33.79 3.23 17.14
N THR A 46 35.08 3.49 16.93
CA THR A 46 35.68 4.01 15.72
C THR A 46 35.42 3.05 14.57
N TYR A 47 34.40 3.35 13.75
CA TYR A 47 34.37 2.86 12.39
C TYR A 47 35.37 3.68 11.59
N THR A 48 36.42 3.00 11.14
CA THR A 48 37.36 3.50 10.14
C THR A 48 36.60 4.09 8.95
N GLU A 49 36.86 5.36 8.66
CA GLU A 49 36.55 5.98 7.38
C GLU A 49 37.25 5.20 6.28
N GLU A 50 36.49 4.43 5.51
CA GLU A 50 36.87 4.13 4.14
C GLU A 50 36.37 5.30 3.30
N VAL A 51 37.30 6.15 2.88
CA VAL A 51 37.06 7.30 1.99
C VAL A 51 36.58 6.77 0.65
N ILE A 52 35.27 6.68 0.46
CA ILE A 52 34.67 6.51 -0.86
C ILE A 52 34.76 7.86 -1.58
N ASN A 53 35.76 7.96 -2.44
CA ASN A 53 35.94 9.06 -3.37
C ASN A 53 34.77 9.10 -4.37
N THR A 54 33.74 9.89 -4.06
CA THR A 54 32.62 10.16 -4.98
C THR A 54 33.02 11.24 -5.99
N GLY A 55 33.79 10.84 -6.99
CA GLY A 55 33.90 11.59 -8.24
C GLY A 55 32.61 11.45 -9.03
N SER A 56 31.77 12.49 -9.04
CA SER A 56 30.62 12.59 -9.95
C SER A 56 31.11 12.63 -11.40
N PRO A 57 30.58 11.82 -12.33
CA PRO A 57 30.80 12.05 -13.74
C PRO A 57 29.91 13.21 -14.19
N THR A 58 30.49 14.39 -14.33
CA THR A 58 29.90 15.46 -15.14
C THR A 58 29.90 15.01 -16.59
N VAL A 59 28.72 14.69 -17.12
CA VAL A 59 28.50 14.44 -18.54
C VAL A 59 28.61 15.79 -19.26
N ALA A 60 29.80 16.09 -19.78
CA ALA A 60 29.98 17.17 -20.73
C ALA A 60 29.51 16.69 -22.11
N ALA A 61 28.46 17.31 -22.62
CA ALA A 61 28.02 17.17 -24.00
C ALA A 61 29.09 17.75 -24.92
N VAL A 62 29.80 16.88 -25.66
CA VAL A 62 30.71 17.29 -26.74
C VAL A 62 29.93 17.23 -28.05
N ASN A 63 29.34 18.36 -28.41
CA ASN A 63 29.00 18.68 -29.80
C ASN A 63 30.19 19.44 -30.39
N SER A 64 30.93 18.82 -31.31
CA SER A 64 31.82 19.56 -32.21
C SER A 64 32.07 18.76 -33.49
N TYR A 65 31.47 19.23 -34.57
CA TYR A 65 31.75 18.85 -35.95
C TYR A 65 33.18 19.24 -36.33
N PRO A 66 33.89 18.46 -37.18
CA PRO A 66 35.20 18.87 -37.67
C PRO A 66 35.06 19.88 -38.82
N THR A 67 35.50 21.11 -38.58
CA THR A 67 35.78 22.12 -39.62
C THR A 67 37.17 21.89 -40.20
N TYR A 68 37.24 21.76 -41.53
CA TYR A 68 38.46 21.79 -42.32
C TYR A 68 39.12 23.18 -42.25
N GLY A 69 40.40 23.24 -41.87
CA GLY A 69 41.19 24.46 -41.84
C GLY A 69 42.58 24.23 -42.44
N THR A 70 42.81 24.87 -43.58
CA THR A 70 44.06 24.89 -44.36
C THR A 70 44.95 26.05 -43.90
N SER A 71 46.28 25.82 -43.79
CA SER A 71 47.43 26.76 -43.81
C SER A 71 48.50 26.19 -42.87
N GLY A 72 49.79 26.06 -43.19
CA GLY A 72 50.69 26.89 -44.01
C GLY A 72 51.81 27.34 -43.07
N GLY A 73 52.98 26.70 -43.12
CA GLY A 73 54.11 27.03 -42.22
C GLY A 73 55.34 26.16 -42.45
N THR A 74 56.50 26.79 -42.56
CA THR A 74 57.68 26.35 -43.31
C THR A 74 58.89 26.10 -42.40
N VAL A 75 59.65 25.04 -42.72
CA VAL A 75 61.11 24.81 -42.55
C VAL A 75 61.75 24.59 -41.16
N GLY A 76 62.55 23.50 -41.12
CA GLY A 76 63.68 23.21 -40.22
C GLY A 76 63.66 21.72 -39.85
N GLY A 77 64.44 20.80 -40.39
CA GLY A 77 65.80 20.89 -40.91
C GLY A 77 66.76 20.12 -39.98
N THR A 78 66.66 18.79 -39.91
CA THR A 78 67.75 17.91 -39.44
C THR A 78 67.55 16.50 -40.00
N GLN A 79 68.49 16.08 -40.85
CA GLN A 79 68.66 14.70 -41.29
C GLN A 79 69.22 13.86 -40.13
N ALA A 80 68.58 12.75 -39.83
CA ALA A 80 69.22 11.59 -39.21
C ALA A 80 68.78 10.33 -39.97
N GLN A 81 69.75 9.72 -40.64
CA GLN A 81 69.63 8.42 -41.29
C GLN A 81 69.47 7.30 -40.25
N GLY A 82 68.72 6.27 -40.63
CA GLY A 82 68.95 4.90 -40.19
C GLY A 82 67.84 4.29 -39.34
N GLY A 83 67.09 3.35 -39.92
CA GLY A 83 66.19 2.50 -39.12
C GLY A 83 65.02 1.87 -39.85
N THR A 84 65.26 1.20 -40.98
CA THR A 84 64.25 0.38 -41.66
C THR A 84 63.99 -0.90 -40.86
N ARG A 85 62.97 -0.90 -39.98
CA ARG A 85 62.12 -2.06 -39.56
C ARG A 85 61.35 -1.72 -38.27
N GLY A 86 60.07 -1.37 -38.41
CA GLY A 86 59.20 -1.18 -37.23
C GLY A 86 57.71 -0.95 -37.53
N GLY A 87 57.28 -1.12 -38.78
CA GLY A 87 55.95 -0.72 -39.23
C GLY A 87 54.80 -1.67 -38.87
N THR A 88 55.08 -2.89 -38.40
CA THR A 88 54.06 -3.93 -38.16
C THR A 88 53.62 -4.05 -36.70
N ALA A 89 54.50 -3.76 -35.73
CA ALA A 89 54.16 -3.90 -34.31
C ALA A 89 53.19 -2.82 -33.82
N ASN A 90 53.32 -1.58 -34.30
CA ASN A 90 52.46 -0.47 -33.89
C ASN A 90 51.04 -0.56 -34.46
N SER A 91 50.86 -1.14 -35.64
CA SER A 91 49.52 -1.36 -36.23
C SER A 91 48.76 -2.48 -35.52
N GLU A 92 49.44 -3.54 -35.09
CA GLU A 92 48.82 -4.61 -34.30
C GLU A 92 48.40 -4.14 -32.90
N ILE A 93 49.21 -3.28 -32.26
CA ILE A 93 48.87 -2.70 -30.96
C ILE A 93 47.66 -1.78 -31.09
N ALA A 94 47.61 -0.94 -32.14
CA ALA A 94 46.45 -0.07 -32.39
C ALA A 94 45.16 -0.87 -32.63
N ALA A 95 45.22 -1.92 -33.45
CA ALA A 95 44.07 -2.79 -33.71
C ALA A 95 43.62 -3.56 -32.45
N LYS A 96 44.55 -3.98 -31.58
CA LYS A 96 44.24 -4.60 -30.29
C LYS A 96 43.59 -3.61 -29.31
N LEU A 97 44.02 -2.35 -29.29
CA LEU A 97 43.44 -1.32 -28.44
C LEU A 97 42.01 -0.96 -28.88
N GLU A 98 41.79 -0.85 -30.19
CA GLU A 98 40.46 -0.56 -30.76
C GLU A 98 39.48 -1.71 -30.50
N SER A 99 39.91 -2.96 -30.70
CA SER A 99 39.09 -4.14 -30.39
C SER A 99 38.82 -4.32 -28.89
N ALA A 100 39.78 -3.99 -28.01
CA ALA A 100 39.56 -3.97 -26.58
C ALA A 100 38.53 -2.90 -26.15
N GLY A 101 38.53 -1.73 -26.80
CA GLY A 101 37.54 -0.68 -26.57
C GLY A 101 36.12 -1.10 -26.96
N ILE A 102 35.96 -1.77 -28.10
CA ILE A 102 34.67 -2.32 -28.54
C ILE A 102 34.17 -3.41 -27.58
N GLN A 103 35.07 -4.30 -27.14
CA GLN A 103 34.73 -5.34 -26.16
C GLN A 103 34.31 -4.76 -24.81
N ALA A 104 35.00 -3.73 -24.32
CA ALA A 104 34.64 -3.06 -23.06
C ALA A 104 33.24 -2.43 -23.12
N GLU A 105 32.89 -1.76 -24.22
CA GLU A 105 31.54 -1.21 -24.42
C GLU A 105 30.47 -2.29 -24.54
N GLN A 106 30.79 -3.42 -25.18
CA GLN A 106 29.86 -4.55 -25.26
C GLN A 106 29.62 -5.19 -23.90
N ILE A 107 30.68 -5.44 -23.12
CA ILE A 107 30.59 -5.95 -21.74
C ILE A 107 29.76 -4.99 -20.87
N LYS A 108 29.96 -3.68 -20.99
CA LYS A 108 29.22 -2.67 -20.24
C LYS A 108 27.71 -2.72 -20.55
N LYS A 109 27.35 -2.86 -21.84
CA LYS A 109 25.95 -3.04 -22.26
C LYS A 109 25.35 -4.32 -21.69
N GLU A 110 26.07 -5.43 -21.76
CA GLU A 110 25.63 -6.71 -21.19
C GLU A 110 25.46 -6.64 -19.67
N LEU A 111 26.36 -5.97 -18.96
CA LEU A 111 26.27 -5.76 -17.52
C LEU A 111 25.03 -4.93 -17.14
N ALA A 112 24.71 -3.89 -17.92
CA ALA A 112 23.52 -3.07 -17.70
C ALA A 112 22.22 -3.87 -17.89
N VAL A 113 22.18 -4.74 -18.91
CA VAL A 113 21.04 -5.64 -19.16
C VAL A 113 20.90 -6.67 -18.04
N LEU A 114 22.01 -7.27 -17.59
CA LEU A 114 22.02 -8.22 -16.49
C LEU A 114 21.63 -7.58 -15.16
N ALA A 115 22.10 -6.36 -14.88
CA ALA A 115 21.73 -5.60 -13.71
C ALA A 115 20.22 -5.28 -13.70
N GLN A 116 19.66 -4.80 -14.81
CA GLN A 116 18.21 -4.60 -14.93
C GLN A 116 17.42 -5.89 -14.75
N LYS A 117 17.87 -6.99 -15.36
CA LYS A 117 17.21 -8.30 -15.23
C LYS A 117 17.24 -8.85 -13.80
N ASN A 118 18.31 -8.59 -13.06
CA ASN A 118 18.44 -8.99 -11.65
C ASN A 118 17.60 -8.11 -10.70
N LEU A 119 17.41 -6.84 -11.06
CA LEU A 119 16.57 -5.89 -10.31
C LEU A 119 15.07 -6.12 -10.52
N ALA A 120 14.67 -6.73 -11.64
CA ALA A 120 13.27 -6.99 -11.95
C ALA A 120 12.71 -8.18 -11.14
N SER A 121 11.54 -7.96 -10.53
CA SER A 121 10.81 -9.00 -9.81
C SER A 121 10.12 -9.97 -10.77
N PRO A 122 9.98 -11.27 -10.43
CA PRO A 122 9.10 -12.21 -11.14
C PRO A 122 7.62 -11.82 -11.19
N LEU A 123 7.22 -10.80 -10.41
CA LEU A 123 5.89 -10.20 -10.42
C LEU A 123 5.76 -9.04 -11.42
N SER A 124 6.84 -8.60 -12.05
CA SER A 124 6.79 -7.54 -13.07
C SER A 124 5.87 -7.92 -14.22
N GLY A 125 5.00 -6.99 -14.62
CA GLY A 125 3.94 -7.21 -15.61
C GLY A 125 2.75 -8.04 -15.13
N LYS A 126 2.82 -8.67 -13.95
CA LYS A 126 1.69 -9.41 -13.36
C LYS A 126 0.83 -8.53 -12.45
N ILE A 127 1.45 -7.54 -11.82
CA ILE A 127 0.78 -6.48 -11.06
C ILE A 127 1.44 -5.15 -11.40
N SER A 128 0.64 -4.09 -11.47
CA SER A 128 1.12 -2.74 -11.76
C SER A 128 0.40 -1.68 -10.95
N ILE A 129 1.03 -0.52 -10.86
CA ILE A 129 0.44 0.72 -10.40
C ILE A 129 -0.41 1.28 -11.55
N SER A 130 -1.73 1.18 -11.44
CA SER A 130 -2.64 1.63 -12.51
C SER A 130 -3.12 3.06 -12.34
N ASN A 131 -3.13 3.59 -11.12
CA ASN A 131 -3.54 4.95 -10.83
C ASN A 131 -2.91 5.45 -9.52
N LEU A 132 -2.83 6.77 -9.36
CA LEU A 132 -2.32 7.45 -8.17
C LEU A 132 -3.19 8.69 -7.88
N ASN A 133 -3.56 8.86 -6.62
CA ASN A 133 -4.05 10.12 -6.08
C ASN A 133 -3.11 10.61 -4.99
N ARG A 134 -2.73 11.89 -5.06
CA ARG A 134 -1.76 12.53 -4.17
C ARG A 134 -2.39 13.18 -2.93
N GLY A 135 -3.73 13.13 -2.80
CA GLY A 135 -4.46 13.67 -1.64
C GLY A 135 -4.22 15.14 -1.35
N SER A 136 -3.78 15.93 -2.35
CA SER A 136 -3.33 17.31 -2.18
C SER A 136 -2.29 17.49 -1.05
N GLY A 137 -1.46 16.48 -0.79
CA GLY A 137 -0.44 16.47 0.28
C GLY A 137 -0.95 15.97 1.64
N SER A 138 -2.20 15.52 1.74
CA SER A 138 -2.77 14.86 2.92
C SER A 138 -2.84 13.35 2.72
N SER A 139 -2.49 12.58 3.76
CA SER A 139 -2.63 11.11 3.78
C SER A 139 -4.07 10.64 3.54
N ALA A 140 -5.07 11.43 3.95
CA ALA A 140 -6.48 11.07 3.87
C ALA A 140 -7.00 10.89 2.43
N GLY A 141 -6.42 11.62 1.48
CA GLY A 141 -6.76 11.51 0.06
C GLY A 141 -5.71 10.80 -0.79
N GLU A 142 -4.59 10.41 -0.18
CA GLU A 142 -3.45 9.81 -0.87
C GLU A 142 -3.61 8.30 -0.98
N PHE A 143 -3.63 7.79 -2.21
CA PHE A 143 -3.69 6.36 -2.47
C PHE A 143 -3.06 5.99 -3.81
N ILE A 144 -2.64 4.74 -3.91
CA ILE A 144 -2.23 4.09 -5.15
C ILE A 144 -3.22 2.97 -5.46
N THR A 145 -3.54 2.81 -6.74
CA THR A 145 -4.31 1.67 -7.22
C THR A 145 -3.36 0.63 -7.78
N LEU A 146 -3.33 -0.55 -7.17
CA LEU A 146 -2.65 -1.72 -7.70
C LEU A 146 -3.64 -2.58 -8.46
N ARG A 147 -3.27 -3.01 -9.67
CA ARG A 147 -4.10 -3.87 -10.52
C ARG A 147 -3.35 -5.14 -10.89
N ALA A 148 -3.95 -6.28 -10.61
CA ALA A 148 -3.46 -7.55 -11.13
C ALA A 148 -3.84 -7.67 -12.61
N SER A 149 -2.89 -8.11 -13.45
CA SER A 149 -3.16 -8.37 -14.86
C SER A 149 -4.29 -9.39 -15.01
N GLY A 150 -5.19 -9.15 -15.97
CA GLY A 150 -6.22 -10.11 -16.34
C GLY A 150 -5.67 -11.38 -17.02
N SER A 151 -4.44 -11.33 -17.53
CA SER A 151 -3.77 -12.50 -18.14
C SER A 151 -3.08 -13.42 -17.13
N ASN A 152 -3.13 -13.09 -15.83
CA ASN A 152 -2.57 -13.94 -14.79
C ASN A 152 -3.34 -15.27 -14.71
N LYS A 153 -2.61 -16.36 -14.44
CA LYS A 153 -3.20 -17.69 -14.19
C LYS A 153 -3.52 -17.93 -12.71
N ASP A 154 -2.70 -17.33 -11.84
CA ASP A 154 -2.78 -17.50 -10.39
C ASP A 154 -2.97 -16.16 -9.69
N LYS A 155 -3.44 -16.23 -8.43
CA LYS A 155 -3.55 -15.06 -7.54
C LYS A 155 -2.16 -14.54 -7.12
N ILE A 156 -2.05 -13.22 -6.93
CA ILE A 156 -0.84 -12.55 -6.48
C ILE A 156 -0.95 -12.18 -5.02
N LEU A 157 0.05 -12.55 -4.21
CA LEU A 157 0.16 -12.14 -2.82
C LEU A 157 0.59 -10.66 -2.73
N LEU A 158 -0.24 -9.81 -2.13
CA LEU A 158 0.10 -8.42 -1.86
C LEU A 158 0.78 -8.21 -0.51
N THR A 159 0.42 -9.00 0.50
CA THR A 159 0.96 -8.80 1.86
C THR A 159 2.47 -8.96 1.88
N GLY A 160 3.13 -7.91 2.36
CA GLY A 160 4.57 -7.74 2.46
C GLY A 160 5.25 -7.17 1.20
N LEU A 161 4.52 -6.90 0.12
CA LEU A 161 5.01 -5.98 -0.90
C LEU A 161 5.19 -4.58 -0.28
N ARG A 162 6.09 -3.77 -0.83
CA ARG A 162 6.37 -2.43 -0.31
C ARG A 162 6.21 -1.37 -1.39
N LEU A 163 5.75 -0.20 -0.96
CA LEU A 163 5.77 1.02 -1.75
C LEU A 163 6.88 1.92 -1.20
N GLU A 164 7.74 2.42 -2.06
CA GLU A 164 8.92 3.20 -1.68
C GLU A 164 8.98 4.50 -2.47
N SER A 165 9.02 5.64 -1.77
CA SER A 165 9.33 6.95 -2.34
C SER A 165 10.84 7.07 -2.45
N VAL A 166 11.35 7.12 -3.67
CA VAL A 166 12.79 7.34 -3.92
C VAL A 166 13.20 8.73 -3.44
N SER A 167 12.32 9.72 -3.61
CA SER A 167 12.66 11.12 -3.34
C SER A 167 12.70 11.48 -1.86
N SER A 168 11.98 10.74 -1.01
CA SER A 168 11.96 10.96 0.43
C SER A 168 12.60 9.82 1.23
N GLY A 169 12.87 8.67 0.61
CA GLY A 169 13.31 7.46 1.28
C GLY A 169 12.20 6.78 2.12
N ARG A 170 10.98 7.33 2.13
CA ARG A 170 9.85 6.74 2.88
C ARG A 170 9.42 5.44 2.23
N SER A 171 9.09 4.46 3.04
CA SER A 171 8.57 3.19 2.58
C SER A 171 7.49 2.67 3.53
N ALA A 172 6.52 1.95 2.95
CA ALA A 172 5.45 1.29 3.67
C ALA A 172 5.22 -0.11 3.10
N ALA A 173 5.12 -1.10 4.00
CA ALA A 173 4.77 -2.47 3.63
C ALA A 173 3.25 -2.66 3.66
N ILE A 174 2.73 -3.40 2.68
CA ILE A 174 1.33 -3.80 2.65
C ILE A 174 1.09 -4.86 3.73
N GLY A 175 0.19 -4.55 4.67
CA GLY A 175 -0.20 -5.44 5.75
C GLY A 175 -1.11 -6.60 5.33
N LYS A 176 -1.72 -7.21 6.33
CA LYS A 176 -2.82 -8.18 6.16
C LYS A 176 -4.15 -7.46 6.04
N GLY A 177 -5.21 -8.20 5.75
CA GLY A 177 -6.56 -7.67 5.71
C GLY A 177 -7.62 -8.74 5.98
N VAL A 178 -8.87 -8.30 6.00
CA VAL A 178 -10.01 -9.12 6.38
C VAL A 178 -10.89 -9.37 5.16
N GLN A 179 -11.21 -10.62 4.86
CA GLN A 179 -12.10 -10.94 3.73
C GLN A 179 -13.51 -10.41 3.92
N LEU A 180 -14.05 -10.62 5.13
CA LEU A 180 -15.41 -10.30 5.50
C LEU A 180 -15.38 -9.46 6.79
N PRO A 181 -15.38 -8.12 6.68
CA PRO A 181 -15.23 -7.24 7.83
C PRO A 181 -16.54 -7.10 8.61
N PHE A 182 -16.47 -7.09 9.93
CA PHE A 182 -17.58 -6.75 10.82
C PHE A 182 -17.18 -5.68 11.83
N GLN A 183 -18.12 -4.81 12.21
CA GLN A 183 -17.85 -3.69 13.13
C GLN A 183 -18.00 -4.06 14.62
N ASN A 184 -18.72 -5.14 14.93
CA ASN A 184 -19.13 -5.51 16.29
C ASN A 184 -18.49 -6.83 16.78
N GLN A 185 -17.47 -7.33 16.09
CA GLN A 185 -16.74 -8.53 16.48
C GLN A 185 -15.27 -8.44 16.06
N VAL A 186 -14.44 -9.30 16.65
CA VAL A 186 -13.02 -9.39 16.32
C VAL A 186 -12.88 -9.96 14.92
N ASN A 187 -12.21 -9.21 14.04
CA ASN A 187 -11.92 -9.66 12.69
C ASN A 187 -10.62 -10.46 12.64
N VAL A 188 -10.62 -11.55 11.86
CA VAL A 188 -9.42 -12.36 11.64
C VAL A 188 -8.69 -11.84 10.40
N GLU A 189 -7.48 -11.34 10.60
CA GLU A 189 -6.63 -10.87 9.50
C GLU A 189 -5.91 -12.01 8.80
N GLN A 190 -5.89 -11.95 7.47
CA GLN A 190 -5.21 -12.91 6.61
C GLN A 190 -4.40 -12.22 5.50
N PRO A 191 -3.47 -12.93 4.84
CA PRO A 191 -2.74 -12.36 3.72
C PRO A 191 -3.70 -11.93 2.59
N ILE A 192 -3.42 -10.77 2.02
CA ILE A 192 -4.21 -10.17 0.93
C ILE A 192 -3.70 -10.75 -0.39
N TYR A 193 -4.64 -11.23 -1.21
CA TYR A 193 -4.37 -11.71 -2.56
C TYR A 193 -5.22 -10.96 -3.57
N LEU A 194 -4.67 -10.68 -4.75
CA LEU A 194 -5.43 -10.27 -5.92
C LEU A 194 -5.53 -11.41 -6.92
N SER A 195 -6.76 -11.77 -7.28
CA SER A 195 -7.06 -12.65 -8.39
C SER A 195 -6.85 -11.91 -9.73
N PRO A 196 -6.78 -12.61 -10.87
CA PRO A 196 -6.61 -11.98 -12.17
C PRO A 196 -7.66 -10.88 -12.41
N GLY A 197 -7.21 -9.67 -12.77
CA GLY A 197 -8.08 -8.52 -13.03
C GLY A 197 -8.58 -7.76 -11.80
N GLU A 198 -8.37 -8.27 -10.59
CA GLU A 198 -8.77 -7.58 -9.34
C GLU A 198 -7.88 -6.38 -9.04
N THR A 199 -8.39 -5.50 -8.19
CA THR A 199 -7.76 -4.22 -7.85
C THR A 199 -7.65 -4.03 -6.34
N ALA A 200 -6.59 -3.40 -5.88
CA ALA A 200 -6.44 -2.91 -4.51
C ALA A 200 -6.22 -1.41 -4.51
N TYR A 201 -7.03 -0.68 -3.74
CA TYR A 201 -6.71 0.69 -3.34
C TYR A 201 -5.83 0.61 -2.10
N VAL A 202 -4.58 1.03 -2.24
CA VAL A 202 -3.60 1.11 -1.16
C VAL A 202 -3.52 2.56 -0.70
N LEU A 203 -4.20 2.85 0.41
CA LEU A 203 -4.30 4.17 1.01
C LEU A 203 -3.21 4.37 2.04
N THR A 204 -2.66 5.58 2.08
CA THR A 204 -1.67 5.96 3.08
C THR A 204 -2.28 6.07 4.48
N ALA A 205 -3.47 6.66 4.58
CA ALA A 205 -4.14 6.95 5.85
C ALA A 205 -4.53 5.69 6.65
N ARG A 206 -5.04 5.96 7.87
CA ARG A 206 -5.69 4.96 8.70
C ARG A 206 -7.05 4.56 8.13
N SER A 207 -7.43 3.30 8.34
CA SER A 207 -8.75 2.80 7.95
C SER A 207 -9.85 3.39 8.82
N PRO A 208 -10.97 3.87 8.24
CA PRO A 208 -12.17 4.21 9.01
C PRO A 208 -12.75 3.03 9.81
N LEU A 209 -12.46 1.79 9.39
CA LEU A 209 -12.84 0.57 10.12
C LEU A 209 -11.72 0.01 11.01
N GLY A 210 -10.55 0.67 11.05
CA GLY A 210 -9.38 0.19 11.76
C GLY A 210 -8.66 -1.00 11.11
N ILE A 211 -9.16 -1.53 9.99
CA ILE A 211 -8.62 -2.71 9.29
C ILE A 211 -8.53 -2.48 7.79
N SER A 212 -7.65 -3.22 7.11
CA SER A 212 -7.75 -3.43 5.66
C SER A 212 -8.78 -4.50 5.37
N PHE A 213 -9.57 -4.35 4.30
CA PHE A 213 -10.69 -5.26 4.03
C PHE A 213 -11.02 -5.41 2.55
N ARG A 214 -11.65 -6.53 2.20
CA ARG A 214 -12.20 -6.76 0.87
C ARG A 214 -13.62 -6.20 0.79
N LEU A 215 -13.95 -5.55 -0.31
CA LEU A 215 -15.32 -5.13 -0.57
C LEU A 215 -16.21 -6.34 -0.85
N ASN A 216 -17.48 -6.19 -0.46
CA ASN A 216 -18.55 -7.13 -0.72
C ASN A 216 -19.82 -6.36 -1.06
N LYS A 217 -20.83 -7.06 -1.55
CA LYS A 217 -22.13 -6.51 -1.96
C LYS A 217 -22.78 -5.62 -0.89
N CYS A 218 -22.56 -5.92 0.39
CA CYS A 218 -23.13 -5.19 1.52
C CYS A 218 -22.29 -4.00 2.01
N ALA A 219 -21.06 -3.82 1.50
CA ALA A 219 -20.10 -2.86 2.05
C ALA A 219 -20.56 -1.38 1.98
N GLY A 220 -21.54 -1.06 1.13
CA GLY A 220 -22.09 0.29 1.04
C GLY A 220 -22.69 0.80 2.35
N PHE A 221 -23.18 -0.08 3.24
CA PHE A 221 -23.67 0.31 4.58
C PHE A 221 -22.59 1.00 5.42
N PHE A 222 -21.31 0.71 5.20
CA PHE A 222 -20.22 1.36 5.93
C PHE A 222 -20.16 2.87 5.65
N GLY A 223 -20.55 3.28 4.44
CA GLY A 223 -20.51 4.68 4.00
C GLY A 223 -21.49 5.61 4.71
N GLN A 224 -22.48 5.06 5.46
CA GLN A 224 -23.46 5.89 6.17
C GLN A 224 -22.87 6.64 7.36
N PHE A 225 -21.95 5.99 8.10
CA PHE A 225 -21.40 6.53 9.35
C PHE A 225 -19.93 6.90 9.24
N GLN A 226 -19.29 6.60 8.10
CA GLN A 226 -17.87 6.82 7.88
C GLN A 226 -17.61 7.29 6.45
N SER A 227 -16.61 8.15 6.29
CA SER A 227 -16.15 8.60 4.97
C SER A 227 -15.01 7.72 4.47
N PHE A 228 -15.12 7.28 3.22
CA PHE A 228 -14.09 6.48 2.56
C PHE A 228 -13.53 7.24 1.36
N THR A 229 -12.22 7.12 1.14
CA THR A 229 -11.56 7.64 -0.05
C THR A 229 -10.84 6.50 -0.78
N PRO A 230 -11.13 6.24 -2.06
CA PRO A 230 -12.33 6.65 -2.79
C PRO A 230 -13.62 6.27 -2.05
N SER A 231 -14.76 6.85 -2.42
CA SER A 231 -16.04 6.44 -1.85
C SER A 231 -16.30 4.95 -2.09
N ILE A 232 -16.96 4.28 -1.13
CA ILE A 232 -17.43 2.91 -1.33
C ILE A 232 -18.66 2.95 -2.25
N PRO A 233 -18.78 2.05 -3.23
CA PRO A 233 -19.96 1.97 -4.07
C PRO A 233 -21.24 1.65 -3.27
N SER A 234 -22.30 2.40 -3.51
CA SER A 234 -23.63 2.13 -2.93
C SER A 234 -24.38 1.11 -3.79
N ARG A 235 -23.97 -0.17 -3.76
CA ARG A 235 -24.54 -1.26 -4.58
C ARG A 235 -25.17 -2.39 -3.76
N CYS A 236 -25.68 -2.05 -2.57
CA CYS A 236 -26.32 -3.03 -1.71
C CYS A 236 -27.62 -3.57 -2.34
N PRO A 237 -28.01 -4.80 -2.00
CA PRO A 237 -29.34 -5.31 -2.30
C PRO A 237 -30.40 -4.33 -1.81
N ALA A 238 -31.43 -4.11 -2.60
CA ALA A 238 -32.46 -3.15 -2.26
C ALA A 238 -33.39 -3.74 -1.20
N PRO A 239 -33.85 -2.97 -0.19
CA PRO A 239 -34.77 -3.50 0.81
C PRO A 239 -36.01 -4.19 0.24
N LYS A 240 -36.53 -3.69 -0.89
CA LYS A 240 -37.66 -4.27 -1.62
C LYS A 240 -37.41 -5.62 -2.29
N SER A 241 -36.14 -5.98 -2.51
CA SER A 241 -35.77 -7.27 -3.10
C SER A 241 -35.44 -8.32 -2.03
N GLU A 242 -35.45 -7.94 -0.76
CA GLU A 242 -35.16 -8.85 0.35
C GLU A 242 -36.40 -9.64 0.75
N PRO A 243 -36.23 -10.93 1.13
CA PRO A 243 -37.32 -11.73 1.63
C PRO A 243 -37.81 -11.20 2.99
N LEU A 244 -39.13 -11.07 3.12
CA LEU A 244 -39.74 -10.67 4.39
C LEU A 244 -39.75 -11.85 5.38
N PRO A 245 -39.51 -11.62 6.68
CA PRO A 245 -39.59 -12.66 7.69
C PRO A 245 -41.02 -13.23 7.79
N PRO A 246 -41.19 -14.57 7.80
CA PRO A 246 -42.51 -15.16 7.94
C PRO A 246 -43.11 -14.93 9.35
N PRO A 247 -44.45 -14.89 9.47
CA PRO A 247 -45.43 -14.92 8.38
C PRO A 247 -45.50 -13.55 7.69
N GLU A 248 -45.52 -13.52 6.36
CA GLU A 248 -45.57 -12.27 5.58
C GLU A 248 -46.86 -11.47 5.83
N SER A 249 -47.93 -12.15 6.26
CA SER A 249 -49.22 -11.53 6.59
C SER A 249 -49.16 -10.54 7.77
N GLN A 250 -48.04 -10.48 8.50
CA GLN A 250 -47.84 -9.49 9.58
C GLN A 250 -47.47 -8.09 9.06
N TYR A 251 -47.18 -7.93 7.77
CA TYR A 251 -46.83 -6.65 7.16
C TYR A 251 -48.01 -6.12 6.34
N ASN A 252 -48.55 -4.97 6.76
CA ASN A 252 -49.63 -4.30 6.03
C ASN A 252 -49.09 -3.52 4.81
N ASP A 253 -49.99 -3.12 3.89
CA ASP A 253 -49.62 -2.39 2.66
C ASP A 253 -48.76 -1.16 2.94
N GLN A 254 -49.09 -0.41 4.00
CA GLN A 254 -48.32 0.76 4.41
C GLN A 254 -46.86 0.42 4.79
N CYS A 255 -46.63 -0.74 5.42
CA CYS A 255 -45.28 -1.21 5.70
C CYS A 255 -44.54 -1.58 4.42
N ILE A 256 -45.21 -2.31 3.52
CA ILE A 256 -44.62 -2.74 2.25
C ILE A 256 -44.23 -1.52 1.40
N ASP A 257 -45.11 -0.53 1.30
CA ASP A 257 -44.84 0.73 0.62
C ASP A 257 -43.65 1.46 1.23
N TYR A 258 -43.57 1.49 2.57
CA TYR A 258 -42.44 2.09 3.27
C TYR A 258 -41.13 1.37 2.93
N ILE A 259 -41.08 0.03 3.05
CA ILE A 259 -39.91 -0.79 2.69
C ILE A 259 -39.50 -0.54 1.23
N ASN A 260 -40.47 -0.45 0.32
CA ASN A 260 -40.24 -0.21 -1.10
C ASN A 260 -39.65 1.17 -1.41
N SER A 261 -39.92 2.15 -0.54
CA SER A 261 -39.40 3.51 -0.64
C SER A 261 -38.00 3.69 -0.04
N LEU A 262 -37.51 2.70 0.73
CA LEU A 262 -36.27 2.86 1.47
C LEU A 262 -35.05 2.98 0.54
N PRO A 263 -34.12 3.90 0.85
CA PRO A 263 -32.87 4.00 0.13
C PRO A 263 -32.01 2.74 0.33
N ILE A 264 -31.25 2.39 -0.69
CA ILE A 264 -30.28 1.29 -0.62
C ILE A 264 -29.09 1.66 0.28
N CYS A 265 -28.45 0.66 0.87
CA CYS A 265 -27.26 0.84 1.73
C CYS A 265 -27.46 1.78 2.93
N GLN A 266 -28.67 1.93 3.46
CA GLN A 266 -28.92 2.80 4.61
C GLN A 266 -29.65 2.05 5.73
N VAL A 267 -29.10 2.16 6.93
CA VAL A 267 -29.72 1.73 8.18
C VAL A 267 -30.72 2.79 8.62
N ILE A 268 -31.93 2.35 8.93
CA ILE A 268 -32.99 3.21 9.42
C ILE A 268 -32.95 3.23 10.95
N ILE A 269 -32.63 4.39 11.52
CA ILE A 269 -32.55 4.57 12.99
C ILE A 269 -33.88 5.04 13.57
N GLN A 270 -34.62 5.87 12.81
CA GLN A 270 -35.87 6.46 13.24
C GLN A 270 -36.94 6.28 12.15
N PRO A 271 -37.65 5.13 12.16
CA PRO A 271 -38.80 4.93 11.30
C PRO A 271 -39.94 5.89 11.67
N PRO A 272 -40.84 6.21 10.73
CA PRO A 272 -41.96 7.11 11.00
C PRO A 272 -42.96 6.47 11.98
N ALA A 273 -43.65 7.29 12.76
CA ALA A 273 -44.54 6.81 13.83
C ALA A 273 -45.83 6.15 13.32
N ASN A 274 -46.14 6.26 12.03
CA ASN A 274 -47.38 5.79 11.43
C ASN A 274 -47.32 4.35 10.90
N ILE A 275 -46.17 3.66 10.95
CA ILE A 275 -46.06 2.26 10.54
C ILE A 275 -46.33 1.30 11.71
N SER A 276 -46.65 0.03 11.40
CA SER A 276 -46.88 -0.96 12.43
C SER A 276 -45.61 -1.26 13.26
N PRO A 277 -45.73 -1.69 14.53
CA PRO A 277 -44.60 -2.10 15.36
C PRO A 277 -43.75 -3.21 14.72
N GLU A 278 -44.38 -4.14 14.00
CA GLU A 278 -43.71 -5.22 13.27
C GLU A 278 -42.86 -4.67 12.14
N CYS A 279 -43.39 -3.69 11.40
CA CYS A 279 -42.65 -3.00 10.34
C CYS A 279 -41.44 -2.27 10.90
N ASN A 280 -41.63 -1.53 12.00
CA ASN A 280 -40.56 -0.80 12.68
C ASN A 280 -39.45 -1.76 13.11
N ARG A 281 -39.80 -2.89 13.72
CA ARG A 281 -38.84 -3.94 14.09
C ARG A 281 -38.11 -4.48 12.87
N TYR A 282 -38.81 -4.75 11.77
CA TYR A 282 -38.19 -5.23 10.53
C TYR A 282 -37.16 -4.24 9.99
N VAL A 283 -37.55 -2.98 9.75
CA VAL A 283 -36.66 -1.99 9.13
C VAL A 283 -35.45 -1.64 9.99
N THR A 284 -35.57 -1.73 11.32
CA THR A 284 -34.47 -1.43 12.25
C THR A 284 -33.54 -2.62 12.51
N LYS A 285 -34.03 -3.86 12.36
CA LYS A 285 -33.27 -5.09 12.67
C LYS A 285 -32.78 -5.86 11.46
N GLU A 286 -33.52 -5.80 10.35
CA GLU A 286 -33.24 -6.61 9.17
C GLU A 286 -32.58 -5.79 8.04
N ILE A 287 -32.63 -4.45 8.06
CA ILE A 287 -32.00 -3.61 7.03
C ILE A 287 -30.69 -3.03 7.58
N ASN A 288 -29.64 -3.84 7.54
CA ASN A 288 -28.28 -3.44 7.91
C ASN A 288 -27.22 -4.35 7.28
N TYR A 289 -25.94 -4.00 7.49
CA TYR A 289 -24.80 -4.75 7.00
C TYR A 289 -24.83 -6.24 7.41
N THR A 290 -24.99 -6.51 8.71
CA THR A 290 -24.94 -7.87 9.26
C THR A 290 -26.00 -8.74 8.60
N LYS A 291 -27.24 -8.24 8.50
CA LYS A 291 -28.32 -9.01 7.88
C LYS A 291 -28.11 -9.23 6.39
N CYS A 292 -27.66 -8.21 5.66
CA CYS A 292 -27.31 -8.34 4.26
C CYS A 292 -26.25 -9.43 4.05
N VAL A 293 -25.23 -9.49 4.92
CA VAL A 293 -24.20 -10.54 4.85
C VAL A 293 -24.80 -11.93 5.13
N GLU A 294 -25.67 -12.06 6.13
CA GLU A 294 -26.32 -13.34 6.44
C GLU A 294 -27.08 -13.90 5.24
N LEU A 295 -27.79 -13.04 4.51
CA LEU A 295 -28.61 -13.41 3.35
C LEU A 295 -27.75 -13.68 2.11
N HIS A 296 -26.70 -12.89 1.87
CA HIS A 296 -26.00 -12.88 0.58
C HIS A 296 -24.58 -13.45 0.60
N LYS A 297 -23.99 -13.82 1.74
CA LYS A 297 -22.59 -14.29 1.81
C LYS A 297 -22.27 -15.49 0.90
N ASN A 298 -23.29 -16.26 0.53
CA ASN A 298 -23.17 -17.43 -0.32
C ASN A 298 -23.45 -17.13 -1.80
N ASP A 299 -23.78 -15.89 -2.16
CA ASP A 299 -23.96 -15.50 -3.55
C ASP A 299 -22.63 -15.57 -4.30
N THR A 300 -22.66 -16.05 -5.54
CA THR A 300 -21.46 -16.17 -6.38
C THR A 300 -20.76 -14.84 -6.63
N ASN A 301 -21.50 -13.74 -6.58
CA ASN A 301 -21.02 -12.37 -6.72
C ASN A 301 -21.01 -11.59 -5.39
N PHE A 302 -20.93 -12.28 -4.25
CA PHE A 302 -20.92 -11.61 -2.95
C PHE A 302 -19.69 -10.73 -2.75
N TYR A 303 -18.50 -11.24 -3.10
CA TYR A 303 -17.25 -10.49 -3.01
C TYR A 303 -17.02 -9.66 -4.25
N GLU A 304 -16.69 -8.39 -4.05
CA GLU A 304 -16.28 -7.51 -5.15
C GLU A 304 -14.81 -7.77 -5.51
N PRO A 305 -14.39 -7.47 -6.76
CA PRO A 305 -13.01 -7.62 -7.22
C PRO A 305 -12.11 -6.48 -6.71
N GLU A 306 -12.34 -6.00 -5.48
CA GLU A 306 -11.73 -4.80 -4.92
C GLU A 306 -11.33 -4.98 -3.45
N TRP A 307 -10.09 -4.58 -3.14
CA TRP A 307 -9.58 -4.45 -1.77
C TRP A 307 -9.39 -2.98 -1.37
N ARG A 308 -9.69 -2.68 -0.09
CA ARG A 308 -9.33 -1.43 0.60
C ARG A 308 -8.20 -1.72 1.58
N VAL A 309 -7.00 -1.32 1.21
CA VAL A 309 -5.76 -1.60 1.94
C VAL A 309 -5.28 -0.29 2.55
N TYR A 310 -4.98 -0.30 3.84
CA TYR A 310 -4.57 0.89 4.59
C TYR A 310 -3.18 0.67 5.18
N LEU A 311 -2.28 1.62 4.92
CA LEU A 311 -0.90 1.59 5.40
C LEU A 311 -0.76 2.15 6.83
N ASN A 312 -1.81 2.80 7.35
CA ASN A 312 -1.89 3.32 8.72
C ASN A 312 -0.86 4.43 9.06
N TYR A 313 -0.50 5.25 8.08
CA TYR A 313 0.36 6.43 8.28
C TYR A 313 -0.47 7.68 8.59
N GLY A 314 0.11 8.57 9.40
CA GLY A 314 -0.50 9.88 9.71
C GLY A 314 -0.27 10.92 8.62
N ASP A 315 0.92 10.90 8.00
CA ASP A 315 1.34 11.87 6.99
C ASP A 315 1.37 11.26 5.59
N ALA A 316 1.36 12.11 4.56
CA ALA A 316 1.53 11.68 3.17
C ALA A 316 2.89 10.98 2.96
N LEU A 317 2.90 9.89 2.20
CA LEU A 317 4.10 9.13 1.85
C LEU A 317 4.78 9.71 0.61
N TRP A 318 4.03 10.35 -0.30
CA TRP A 318 4.54 10.79 -1.59
C TRP A 318 4.70 12.32 -1.64
N LYS A 319 5.71 12.81 -2.37
CA LYS A 319 5.78 14.23 -2.69
C LYS A 319 4.68 14.62 -3.67
N SER A 320 4.24 15.87 -3.64
CA SER A 320 3.19 16.36 -4.53
C SER A 320 3.61 16.46 -6.01
N LYS A 321 4.92 16.53 -6.29
CA LYS A 321 5.53 16.65 -7.63
C LYS A 321 6.95 16.08 -7.63
N ARG A 322 7.42 15.65 -8.81
CA ARG A 322 8.79 15.13 -9.04
C ARG A 322 9.07 13.97 -8.08
N GLU A 323 8.20 12.98 -8.14
CA GLU A 323 8.28 11.79 -7.31
C GLU A 323 8.52 10.56 -8.17
N ILE A 324 9.26 9.61 -7.62
CA ILE A 324 9.43 8.27 -8.17
C ILE A 324 9.01 7.30 -7.08
N ILE A 325 8.00 6.50 -7.38
CA ILE A 325 7.47 5.49 -6.46
C ILE A 325 7.80 4.12 -7.03
N HIS A 326 8.52 3.31 -6.25
CA HIS A 326 8.77 1.91 -6.55
C HIS A 326 7.75 1.04 -5.84
N LEU A 327 7.14 0.11 -6.58
CA LEU A 327 6.52 -1.08 -6.01
C LEU A 327 7.57 -2.17 -6.00
N VAL A 328 7.91 -2.70 -4.82
CA VAL A 328 8.96 -3.71 -4.67
C VAL A 328 8.43 -4.97 -3.97
N ASP A 329 9.02 -6.11 -4.32
CA ASP A 329 8.72 -7.38 -3.66
C ASP A 329 9.43 -7.55 -2.32
N LYS A 330 9.15 -8.66 -1.63
CA LYS A 330 9.74 -8.98 -0.32
C LYS A 330 11.27 -9.12 -0.35
N GLY A 331 11.84 -9.41 -1.51
CA GLY A 331 13.28 -9.50 -1.73
C GLY A 331 13.92 -8.17 -2.15
N GLY A 332 13.15 -7.07 -2.18
CA GLY A 332 13.63 -5.76 -2.60
C GLY A 332 13.75 -5.60 -4.12
N LYS A 333 13.20 -6.51 -4.93
CA LYS A 333 13.23 -6.38 -6.38
C LYS A 333 12.06 -5.53 -6.87
N ILE A 334 12.33 -4.73 -7.89
CA ILE A 334 11.36 -3.79 -8.46
C ILE A 334 10.33 -4.56 -9.28
N ILE A 335 9.05 -4.37 -8.92
CA ILE A 335 7.90 -4.91 -9.64
C ILE A 335 7.45 -3.90 -10.70
N ASP A 336 7.26 -2.65 -10.28
CA ASP A 336 6.77 -1.57 -11.12
C ASP A 336 7.25 -0.20 -10.59
N VAL A 337 7.26 0.81 -11.46
CA VAL A 337 7.73 2.17 -11.17
C VAL A 337 6.76 3.19 -11.76
N VAL A 338 6.38 4.18 -10.95
CA VAL A 338 5.65 5.36 -11.43
C VAL A 338 6.44 6.63 -11.13
N THR A 339 6.50 7.52 -12.12
CA THR A 339 7.20 8.80 -12.05
C THR A 339 6.27 9.92 -12.50
N TYR A 340 6.27 11.06 -11.80
CA TYR A 340 5.47 12.24 -12.16
C TYR A 340 6.01 13.56 -11.62
#